data_AF-A0A3L6Q3K2-F1
#
_entry.id   AF-A0A3L6Q3K2-F1
#
_cell.length_a   1.000
_cell.length_b   1.000
_cell.length_c   1.000
_cell.angle_alpha   90.00
_cell.angle_beta   90.00
_cell.angle_gamma   90.00
#
_symmetry.space_group_name_H-M   'P 1'
#
loop_
_entity.id
_entity.type
_entity.pdbx_description
1 polymer ?
#
loop_
_entity_poly.entity_id
_entity_poly.type
_entity_poly.pdbx_seq_one_letter_code
_entity_poly.pdbx_strand_id
1 'polypeptide(L)'
;MFAFEQESRYIIMDPLFPQSPVGFIREKSNVIFRQLLRTRRPFVAEITDAMGNEIFKVRRPFWLINSSIYAEVDGKEIGVVHRRWHLWRRIYDLYLGNRQFAVVENPGFWNWTFSLVDEDDKLLAQIDRNWRGIGFELFTDAGQYAIRFGDEGLRHKFALAADVEELHVARQLTLPERAVALALAISLDSDYFSRRGGWGLPFLIATE
;
A
#
# COMPACT_ATOMS: atom_id res chain seq x y z
N MET A 1 -7.21 -28.52 -11.10
CA MET A 1 -6.80 -27.37 -11.94
C MET A 1 -5.74 -26.60 -11.15
N PHE A 2 -4.46 -26.66 -11.51
CA PHE A 2 -3.41 -25.94 -10.80
C PHE A 2 -3.48 -24.46 -11.21
N ALA A 3 -3.91 -23.59 -10.30
CA ALA A 3 -3.91 -22.15 -10.55
C ALA A 3 -2.46 -21.64 -10.51
N PHE A 4 -1.94 -21.16 -11.63
CA PHE A 4 -0.64 -20.51 -11.72
C PHE A 4 -0.74 -19.10 -11.14
N GLU A 5 0.09 -18.79 -10.14
CA GLU A 5 0.18 -17.41 -9.62
C GLU A 5 0.77 -16.46 -10.69
N GLN A 6 0.03 -15.42 -11.06
CA GLN A 6 0.42 -14.42 -12.06
C GLN A 6 1.05 -13.19 -11.41
N GLU A 7 1.59 -12.28 -12.22
CA GLU A 7 2.11 -11.00 -11.74
C GLU A 7 0.97 -10.14 -11.21
N SER A 8 1.13 -9.65 -9.98
CA SER A 8 0.18 -8.70 -9.43
C SER A 8 0.20 -7.41 -10.23
N ARG A 9 -0.99 -6.93 -10.58
CA ARG A 9 -1.19 -5.63 -11.21
C ARG A 9 -2.14 -4.86 -10.32
N TYR A 10 -1.93 -3.56 -10.22
CA TYR A 10 -2.80 -2.65 -9.46
C TYR A 10 -3.09 -1.40 -10.30
N ILE A 11 -4.29 -0.79 -10.17
CA ILE A 11 -4.67 0.46 -10.85
C ILE A 11 -4.91 1.50 -9.80
N ILE A 12 -4.21 2.61 -9.82
CA ILE A 12 -4.47 3.71 -8.91
C ILE A 12 -5.68 4.53 -9.41
N MET A 13 -6.71 4.72 -8.59
CA MET A 13 -7.88 5.57 -8.90
C MET A 13 -8.02 6.68 -7.87
N ASP A 14 -8.65 7.75 -8.33
CA ASP A 14 -9.24 8.79 -7.50
C ASP A 14 -10.65 8.38 -7.04
N PRO A 15 -10.97 8.44 -5.72
CA PRO A 15 -12.33 8.26 -5.21
C PRO A 15 -13.38 9.21 -5.82
N LEU A 16 -13.00 10.42 -6.24
CA LEU A 16 -13.92 11.40 -6.83
C LEU A 16 -14.24 11.10 -8.30
N PHE A 17 -13.31 10.46 -9.02
CA PHE A 17 -13.43 10.15 -10.44
C PHE A 17 -13.16 8.66 -10.69
N PRO A 18 -14.06 7.76 -10.26
CA PRO A 18 -13.83 6.30 -10.31
C PRO A 18 -13.67 5.73 -11.72
N GLN A 19 -14.01 6.50 -12.76
CA GLN A 19 -13.90 6.10 -14.16
C GLN A 19 -12.55 6.48 -14.80
N SER A 20 -11.69 7.21 -14.11
CA SER A 20 -10.39 7.67 -14.64
C SER A 20 -9.24 7.16 -13.77
N PRO A 21 -8.41 6.23 -14.26
CA PRO A 21 -7.24 5.77 -13.54
C PRO A 21 -6.18 6.87 -13.50
N VAL A 22 -5.62 7.10 -12.32
CA VAL A 22 -4.52 8.04 -12.08
C VAL A 22 -3.17 7.39 -12.39
N GLY A 23 -3.07 6.07 -12.25
CA GLY A 23 -1.82 5.35 -12.50
C GLY A 23 -1.96 3.84 -12.43
N PHE A 24 -0.84 3.15 -12.56
CA PHE A 24 -0.77 1.69 -12.53
C PHE A 24 0.42 1.22 -11.71
N ILE A 25 0.28 0.06 -11.07
CA ILE A 25 1.37 -0.64 -10.39
C ILE A 25 1.53 -2.00 -11.06
N ARG A 26 2.76 -2.32 -11.47
CA ARG A 26 3.07 -3.61 -12.12
C ARG A 26 4.15 -4.33 -11.33
N GLU A 27 3.82 -5.47 -10.74
CA GLU A 27 4.80 -6.34 -10.11
C GLU A 27 5.56 -7.15 -11.17
N LYS A 28 6.88 -7.06 -11.16
CA LYS A 28 7.80 -7.95 -11.87
C LYS A 28 8.42 -8.92 -10.86
N SER A 29 8.17 -10.20 -11.04
CA SER A 29 8.77 -11.26 -10.20
C SER A 29 9.05 -12.52 -11.01
N ASN A 30 10.04 -13.30 -10.60
CA ASN A 30 10.37 -14.55 -11.30
C ASN A 30 9.26 -15.60 -11.07
N VAL A 31 8.77 -16.19 -12.15
CA VAL A 31 7.71 -17.22 -12.15
C VAL A 31 8.06 -18.40 -11.22
N ILE A 32 9.32 -18.84 -11.21
CA ILE A 32 9.79 -19.98 -10.39
C ILE A 32 9.70 -19.63 -8.90
N PHE A 33 10.23 -18.46 -8.52
CA PHE A 33 10.18 -18.01 -7.13
C PHE A 33 8.74 -17.75 -6.66
N ARG A 34 7.85 -17.34 -7.56
CA ARG A 34 6.44 -17.15 -7.24
C ARG A 34 5.76 -18.46 -6.84
N GLN A 35 6.00 -19.54 -7.58
CA GLN A 35 5.41 -20.85 -7.25
C GLN A 35 6.01 -21.45 -5.98
N LEU A 36 7.32 -21.25 -5.72
CA LEU A 36 8.03 -21.92 -4.63
C LEU A 36 8.03 -21.13 -3.30
N LEU A 37 8.27 -19.82 -3.35
CA LEU A 37 8.49 -18.99 -2.17
C LEU A 37 7.26 -18.19 -1.73
N ARG A 38 6.24 -18.06 -2.59
CA ARG A 38 4.98 -17.31 -2.34
C ARG A 38 5.24 -15.95 -1.68
N THR A 39 4.97 -15.82 -0.39
CA THR A 39 5.12 -14.61 0.44
C THR A 39 6.58 -14.16 0.63
N ARG A 40 7.54 -15.07 0.48
CA ARG A 40 8.98 -14.78 0.61
C ARG A 40 9.64 -14.40 -0.71
N ARG A 41 8.89 -14.32 -1.81
CA ARG A 41 9.46 -14.04 -3.12
C ARG A 41 10.07 -12.63 -3.17
N PRO A 42 11.24 -12.45 -3.79
CA PRO A 42 11.68 -11.13 -4.19
C PRO A 42 10.81 -10.60 -5.34
N PHE A 43 10.50 -9.31 -5.32
CA PHE A 43 9.77 -8.65 -6.40
C PHE A 43 10.16 -7.18 -6.54
N VAL A 44 9.90 -6.63 -7.71
CA VAL A 44 9.98 -5.20 -8.00
C VAL A 44 8.62 -4.75 -8.49
N ALA A 45 8.01 -3.74 -7.87
CA ALA A 45 6.79 -3.12 -8.34
C ALA A 45 7.13 -1.78 -8.99
N GLU A 46 6.71 -1.59 -10.24
CA GLU A 46 6.88 -0.33 -10.97
C GLU A 46 5.58 0.46 -10.89
N ILE A 47 5.65 1.70 -10.41
CA ILE A 47 4.51 2.62 -10.32
C ILE A 47 4.60 3.59 -11.48
N THR A 48 3.54 3.67 -12.29
CA THR A 48 3.44 4.57 -13.43
C THR A 48 2.25 5.50 -13.31
N ASP A 49 2.33 6.66 -13.94
CA ASP A 49 1.16 7.52 -14.16
C ASP A 49 0.18 6.89 -15.17
N ALA A 50 -0.94 7.58 -15.42
CA ALA A 50 -1.95 7.18 -16.40
C ALA A 50 -1.42 7.12 -17.84
N MET A 51 -0.35 7.86 -18.14
CA MET A 51 0.31 7.90 -19.46
C MET A 51 1.38 6.80 -19.62
N GLY A 52 1.73 6.10 -18.53
CA GLY A 52 2.76 5.06 -18.50
C GLY A 52 4.17 5.56 -18.18
N ASN A 53 4.34 6.82 -17.77
CA ASN A 53 5.61 7.32 -17.27
C ASN A 53 5.89 6.76 -15.88
N GLU A 54 7.11 6.31 -15.63
CA GLU A 54 7.51 5.79 -14.32
C GLU A 54 7.60 6.93 -13.30
N ILE A 55 6.91 6.77 -12.17
CA ILE A 55 6.97 7.70 -11.03
C ILE A 55 8.06 7.24 -10.07
N PHE A 56 7.99 5.98 -9.64
CA PHE A 56 8.99 5.36 -8.78
C PHE A 56 8.86 3.83 -8.80
N LYS A 57 9.85 3.16 -8.20
CA LYS A 57 9.92 1.70 -8.07
C LYS A 57 9.92 1.30 -6.60
N VAL A 58 9.33 0.15 -6.33
CA VAL A 58 9.38 -0.49 -5.02
C VAL A 58 10.08 -1.81 -5.14
N ARG A 59 11.19 -1.98 -4.43
CA ARG A 59 12.00 -3.20 -4.45
C ARG A 59 11.90 -3.94 -3.13
N ARG A 60 11.55 -5.22 -3.18
CA ARG A 60 11.57 -6.12 -2.03
C ARG A 60 12.56 -7.26 -2.27
N PRO A 61 13.72 -7.28 -1.58
CA PRO A 61 14.64 -8.41 -1.67
C PRO A 61 14.08 -9.65 -0.97
N PHE A 62 14.71 -10.79 -1.24
CA PHE A 62 14.42 -12.04 -0.55
C PHE A 62 14.69 -11.92 0.95
N TRP A 63 13.81 -12.52 1.76
CA TRP A 63 13.91 -12.45 3.23
C TRP A 63 13.54 -13.78 3.88
N LEU A 64 14.15 -14.04 5.05
CA LEU A 64 13.90 -15.23 5.86
C LEU A 64 13.06 -14.93 7.12
N ILE A 65 13.44 -13.88 7.87
CA ILE A 65 12.83 -13.53 9.16
C ILE A 65 12.28 -12.10 9.15
N ASN A 66 13.12 -11.11 8.83
CA ASN A 66 12.75 -9.71 8.71
C ASN A 66 12.73 -9.30 7.25
N SER A 67 11.61 -8.73 6.81
CA SER A 67 11.46 -8.17 5.48
C SER A 67 11.78 -6.68 5.51
N SER A 68 12.46 -6.19 4.48
CA SER A 68 12.58 -4.77 4.21
C SER A 68 12.06 -4.49 2.80
N ILE A 69 11.44 -3.33 2.60
CA ILE A 69 10.97 -2.91 1.29
C ILE A 69 11.43 -1.48 1.03
N TYR A 70 11.94 -1.24 -0.16
CA TYR A 70 12.66 -0.03 -0.54
C TYR A 70 11.85 0.72 -1.58
N ALA A 71 11.65 2.02 -1.38
CA ALA A 71 11.15 2.93 -2.40
C ALA A 71 12.35 3.58 -3.09
N GLU A 72 12.39 3.49 -4.41
CA GLU A 72 13.51 3.92 -5.25
C GLU A 72 13.02 4.82 -6.38
N VAL A 73 13.72 5.91 -6.64
CA VAL A 73 13.51 6.80 -7.80
C VAL A 73 14.81 6.81 -8.59
N ASP A 74 14.76 6.50 -9.89
CA ASP A 74 15.94 6.41 -10.76
C ASP A 74 17.07 5.51 -10.21
N GLY A 75 16.69 4.44 -9.49
CA GLY A 75 17.63 3.50 -8.86
C GLY A 75 18.27 4.01 -7.56
N LYS A 76 17.90 5.20 -7.08
CA LYS A 76 18.31 5.73 -5.78
C LYS A 76 17.23 5.50 -4.73
N GLU A 77 17.61 4.93 -3.60
CA GLU A 77 16.72 4.77 -2.45
C GLU A 77 16.28 6.13 -1.91
N ILE A 78 14.97 6.34 -1.85
CA ILE A 78 14.36 7.52 -1.20
C ILE A 78 13.94 7.19 0.24
N GLY A 79 13.52 5.95 0.49
CA GLY A 79 13.11 5.51 1.82
C GLY A 79 12.91 4.00 1.90
N VAL A 80 12.79 3.51 3.11
CA VAL A 80 12.74 2.08 3.42
C VAL A 80 11.74 1.81 4.52
N VAL A 81 11.08 0.67 4.43
CA VAL A 81 10.22 0.14 5.48
C VAL A 81 10.82 -1.15 6.01
N HIS A 82 11.13 -1.16 7.30
CA HIS A 82 11.65 -2.33 7.99
C HIS A 82 10.52 -3.00 8.78
N ARG A 83 10.33 -4.29 8.54
CA ARG A 83 9.45 -5.11 9.39
C ARG A 83 10.24 -5.55 10.63
N ARG A 84 9.75 -5.18 11.82
CA ARG A 84 10.25 -5.71 13.08
C ARG A 84 9.52 -7.01 13.41
N TRP A 85 10.29 -8.08 13.65
CA TRP A 85 9.71 -9.33 14.11
C TRP A 85 9.11 -9.15 15.51
N HIS A 86 7.88 -9.63 15.66
CA HIS A 86 7.19 -9.73 16.93
C HIS A 86 6.32 -10.98 16.89
N LEU A 87 6.10 -11.63 18.04
CA LEU A 87 5.44 -12.93 18.10
C LEU A 87 3.96 -12.89 17.63
N TRP A 88 3.22 -11.81 17.89
CA TRP A 88 1.83 -11.63 17.42
C TRP A 88 1.53 -10.26 16.78
N ARG A 89 2.29 -9.21 17.14
CA ARG A 89 2.12 -7.87 16.56
C ARG A 89 2.74 -7.80 15.16
N ARG A 90 2.18 -6.93 14.33
CA ARG A 90 2.70 -6.57 13.01
C ARG A 90 3.27 -5.17 13.14
N ILE A 91 4.60 -5.08 13.13
CA ILE A 91 5.32 -3.84 13.40
C ILE A 91 6.15 -3.46 12.19
N TYR A 92 5.98 -2.23 11.72
CA TYR A 92 6.72 -1.66 10.60
C TYR A 92 7.27 -0.29 10.97
N ASP A 93 8.55 -0.09 10.72
CA ASP A 93 9.21 1.20 10.90
C ASP A 93 9.47 1.80 9.52
N LEU A 94 9.07 3.05 9.31
CA LEU A 94 9.18 3.75 8.04
C LEU A 94 10.26 4.83 8.15
N TYR A 95 11.22 4.77 7.23
CA TYR A 95 12.37 5.68 7.17
C TYR A 95 12.40 6.43 5.85
N LEU A 96 12.81 7.69 5.93
CA LEU A 96 13.19 8.52 4.81
C LEU A 96 14.67 8.88 4.95
N GLY A 97 15.51 8.33 4.09
CA GLY A 97 16.96 8.30 4.34
C GLY A 97 17.26 7.68 5.71
N ASN A 98 17.93 8.45 6.58
CA ASN A 98 18.31 7.99 7.94
C ASN A 98 17.31 8.37 9.03
N ARG A 99 16.20 9.05 8.70
CA ARG A 99 15.22 9.52 9.68
C ARG A 99 13.99 8.62 9.67
N GLN A 100 13.67 8.03 10.82
CA GLN A 100 12.35 7.42 11.02
C GLN A 100 11.30 8.53 11.09
N PHE A 101 10.23 8.40 10.32
CA PHE A 101 9.15 9.39 10.34
C PHE A 101 7.80 8.80 10.77
N ALA A 102 7.65 7.47 10.68
CA ALA A 102 6.44 6.80 11.12
C ALA A 102 6.71 5.39 11.62
N VAL A 103 5.81 4.91 12.47
CA VAL A 103 5.69 3.51 12.89
C VAL A 103 4.27 3.02 12.65
N VAL A 104 4.14 1.74 12.33
CA VAL A 104 2.85 1.04 12.30
C VAL A 104 2.92 -0.08 13.31
N GLU A 105 2.07 -0.03 14.32
CA GLU A 105 1.86 -1.12 15.26
C GLU A 105 0.44 -1.64 15.15
N ASN A 106 0.30 -2.88 14.67
CA ASN A 106 -1.01 -3.54 14.56
C ASN A 106 -1.04 -4.82 15.41
N PRO A 107 -2.06 -5.05 16.25
CA PRO A 107 -2.14 -6.19 17.17
C PRO A 107 -2.35 -7.55 16.47
N GLY A 108 -2.58 -7.58 15.16
CA GLY A 108 -2.32 -8.74 14.29
C GLY A 108 -3.39 -9.81 14.19
N PHE A 109 -4.41 -9.84 15.05
CA PHE A 109 -5.41 -10.92 15.08
C PHE A 109 -6.59 -10.73 14.12
N TRP A 110 -7.22 -9.55 14.08
CA TRP A 110 -8.39 -9.27 13.22
C TRP A 110 -8.41 -7.85 12.67
N ASN A 111 -7.37 -7.08 13.01
CA ASN A 111 -7.27 -5.69 12.60
C ASN A 111 -6.60 -5.61 11.23
N TRP A 112 -7.37 -5.20 10.24
CA TRP A 112 -6.91 -4.98 8.86
C TRP A 112 -6.69 -3.49 8.54
N THR A 113 -6.70 -2.67 9.58
CA THR A 113 -6.40 -1.25 9.56
C THR A 113 -5.00 -1.03 10.13
N PHE A 114 -4.15 -0.35 9.36
CA PHE A 114 -2.76 -0.08 9.69
C PHE A 114 -2.59 1.43 9.80
N SER A 115 -2.49 1.92 11.03
CA SER A 115 -2.30 3.33 11.32
C SER A 115 -0.81 3.66 11.34
N LEU A 116 -0.41 4.63 10.53
CA LEU A 116 0.92 5.21 10.53
C LEU A 116 0.92 6.36 11.53
N VAL A 117 1.73 6.24 12.58
CA VAL A 117 1.86 7.26 13.63
C VAL A 117 3.29 7.79 13.70
N ASP A 118 3.41 9.07 14.06
CA ASP A 118 4.64 9.80 14.35
C ASP A 118 5.32 9.30 15.64
N GLU A 119 6.53 9.78 15.94
CA GLU A 119 7.22 9.67 17.24
C GLU A 119 6.35 10.17 18.42
N ASP A 120 5.49 11.17 18.19
CA ASP A 120 4.53 11.72 19.16
C ASP A 120 3.20 10.91 19.27
N ASP A 121 3.13 9.70 18.72
CA ASP A 121 1.89 8.89 18.61
C ASP A 121 0.75 9.58 17.83
N LYS A 122 1.09 10.57 17.01
CA LYS A 122 0.15 11.34 16.19
C LYS A 122 -0.12 10.64 14.86
N LEU A 123 -1.38 10.51 14.48
CA LEU A 123 -1.78 9.86 13.23
C LEU A 123 -1.35 10.65 11.99
N LEU A 124 -0.67 9.99 11.06
CA LEU A 124 -0.18 10.56 9.80
C LEU A 124 -0.91 10.01 8.57
N ALA A 125 -1.23 8.72 8.58
CA ALA A 125 -1.96 8.05 7.51
C ALA A 125 -2.57 6.73 8.01
N GLN A 126 -3.49 6.17 7.22
CA GLN A 126 -4.14 4.90 7.52
C GLN A 126 -4.27 4.07 6.25
N ILE A 127 -3.88 2.80 6.33
CA ILE A 127 -4.09 1.80 5.27
C ILE A 127 -5.18 0.85 5.75
N ASP A 128 -6.27 0.72 5.01
CA ASP A 128 -7.40 -0.15 5.39
C ASP A 128 -7.81 -1.07 4.24
N ARG A 129 -8.00 -2.36 4.55
CA ARG A 129 -8.52 -3.38 3.63
C ARG A 129 -10.04 -3.50 3.65
N ASN A 130 -10.69 -3.13 4.76
CA ASN A 130 -12.13 -3.36 4.95
C ASN A 130 -12.99 -2.13 4.65
N TRP A 131 -12.45 -1.14 3.93
CA TRP A 131 -13.19 0.06 3.58
C TRP A 131 -14.42 -0.28 2.71
N ARG A 132 -15.62 0.00 3.23
CA ARG A 132 -16.93 -0.25 2.59
C ARG A 132 -17.71 1.03 2.24
N GLY A 133 -17.09 2.20 2.38
CA GLY A 133 -17.79 3.50 2.50
C GLY A 133 -18.31 4.16 1.22
N ILE A 134 -18.44 3.45 0.10
CA ILE A 134 -19.00 4.03 -1.14
C ILE A 134 -19.96 3.02 -1.77
N GLY A 135 -21.23 3.40 -1.90
CA GLY A 135 -22.28 2.65 -2.62
C GLY A 135 -22.08 2.58 -4.14
N PHE A 136 -20.86 2.29 -4.59
CA PHE A 136 -20.52 1.92 -5.95
C PHE A 136 -19.80 0.57 -5.90
N GLU A 137 -20.61 -0.49 -5.77
CA GLU A 137 -20.18 -1.88 -5.87
C GLU A 137 -19.77 -2.19 -7.32
N LEU A 138 -18.48 -2.11 -7.63
CA LEU A 138 -17.88 -2.80 -8.78
C LEU A 138 -16.66 -3.59 -8.29
N PHE A 139 -16.84 -4.92 -8.34
CA PHE A 139 -16.03 -5.94 -7.69
C PHE A 139 -14.79 -6.29 -8.50
N THR A 140 -13.64 -6.43 -7.83
CA THR A 140 -12.43 -7.09 -8.37
C THR A 140 -12.07 -8.28 -7.47
N ASP A 141 -11.50 -9.34 -8.03
CA ASP A 141 -11.33 -10.68 -7.41
C ASP A 141 -10.23 -10.76 -6.33
N ALA A 142 -9.79 -9.62 -5.79
CA ALA A 142 -8.91 -9.51 -4.64
C ALA A 142 -9.34 -8.30 -3.78
N GLY A 143 -8.90 -8.20 -2.52
CA GLY A 143 -9.46 -7.22 -1.58
C GLY A 143 -9.18 -5.77 -1.98
N GLN A 144 -10.16 -4.87 -1.84
CA GLN A 144 -9.95 -3.42 -2.00
C GLN A 144 -9.07 -2.89 -0.86
N TYR A 145 -8.22 -1.91 -1.16
CA TYR A 145 -7.44 -1.19 -0.15
C TYR A 145 -7.63 0.30 -0.35
N ALA A 146 -7.74 1.02 0.76
CA ALA A 146 -7.70 2.47 0.78
C ALA A 146 -6.47 2.89 1.59
N ILE A 147 -5.62 3.72 1.00
CA ILE A 147 -4.67 4.49 1.79
C ILE A 147 -5.22 5.90 1.95
N ARG A 148 -5.21 6.38 3.18
CA ARG A 148 -5.80 7.65 3.58
C ARG A 148 -4.69 8.50 4.19
N PHE A 149 -4.42 9.64 3.60
CA PHE A 149 -3.34 10.55 4.01
C PHE A 149 -3.81 11.76 4.81
N GLY A 150 -5.12 11.81 5.08
CA GLY A 150 -5.80 12.95 5.71
C GLY A 150 -5.85 14.18 4.81
N ASP A 151 -6.87 15.00 5.00
CA ASP A 151 -6.97 16.27 4.30
C ASP A 151 -7.61 17.34 5.21
N GLU A 152 -7.09 18.56 5.17
CA GLU A 152 -7.69 19.72 5.82
C GLU A 152 -8.70 20.42 4.89
N GLY A 153 -8.64 20.17 3.56
CA GLY A 153 -9.36 20.91 2.53
C GLY A 153 -10.62 20.27 1.96
N LEU A 154 -10.89 19.00 2.24
CA LEU A 154 -12.02 18.25 1.67
C LEU A 154 -13.37 18.51 2.33
N ARG A 155 -13.41 19.39 3.34
CA ARG A 155 -14.63 19.87 4.03
C ARG A 155 -15.76 20.32 3.09
N HIS A 156 -15.43 20.78 1.88
CA HIS A 156 -16.41 21.36 0.95
C HIS A 156 -16.71 20.54 -0.32
N LYS A 157 -15.90 19.52 -0.67
CA LYS A 157 -16.09 18.75 -1.92
C LYS A 157 -16.80 17.41 -1.71
N PHE A 158 -16.71 16.82 -0.52
CA PHE A 158 -17.45 15.60 -0.16
C PHE A 158 -18.83 15.86 0.47
N ALA A 159 -19.33 17.11 0.45
CA ALA A 159 -20.68 17.43 0.94
C ALA A 159 -21.83 16.68 0.22
N LEU A 160 -21.52 16.00 -0.90
CA LEU A 160 -22.45 15.12 -1.65
C LEU A 160 -22.28 13.62 -1.33
N ALA A 161 -21.28 13.24 -0.53
CA ALA A 161 -21.03 11.86 -0.09
C ALA A 161 -21.11 11.81 1.44
N ALA A 162 -22.33 11.71 1.97
CA ALA A 162 -22.70 11.96 3.36
C ALA A 162 -22.16 10.98 4.43
N ASP A 163 -21.15 10.14 4.14
CA ASP A 163 -20.73 9.06 5.06
C ASP A 163 -19.21 8.76 5.07
N VAL A 164 -18.37 9.68 4.60
CA VAL A 164 -16.91 9.50 4.71
C VAL A 164 -16.45 10.00 6.08
N GLU A 165 -16.21 9.08 7.01
CA GLU A 165 -15.63 9.38 8.32
C GLU A 165 -14.26 10.07 8.15
N GLU A 166 -14.15 11.38 8.41
CA GLU A 166 -12.94 12.17 8.15
C GLU A 166 -11.72 11.65 8.92
N LEU A 167 -10.65 11.31 8.20
CA LEU A 167 -9.38 10.95 8.82
C LEU A 167 -8.65 12.22 9.25
N HIS A 168 -8.68 12.50 10.56
CA HIS A 168 -7.94 13.61 11.14
C HIS A 168 -6.48 13.19 11.33
N VAL A 169 -5.59 13.77 10.53
CA VAL A 169 -4.14 13.58 10.62
C VAL A 169 -3.50 14.79 11.28
N ALA A 170 -2.42 14.58 12.02
CA ALA A 170 -1.72 15.66 12.70
C ALA A 170 -0.90 16.55 11.76
N ARG A 171 -0.42 15.97 10.65
CA ARG A 171 0.21 16.69 9.54
C ARG A 171 0.07 15.87 8.27
N GLN A 172 0.17 16.54 7.12
CA GLN A 172 0.22 15.87 5.84
C GLN A 172 1.60 15.21 5.62
N LEU A 173 1.59 14.01 5.04
CA LEU A 173 2.80 13.36 4.55
C LEU A 173 3.28 14.05 3.27
N THR A 174 4.58 14.27 3.17
CA THR A 174 5.27 14.73 1.96
C THR A 174 5.23 13.66 0.86
N LEU A 175 5.44 14.05 -0.40
CA LEU A 175 5.47 13.12 -1.54
C LEU A 175 6.42 11.91 -1.34
N PRO A 176 7.66 12.07 -0.84
CA PRO A 176 8.53 10.93 -0.55
C PRO A 176 7.99 10.04 0.57
N GLU A 177 7.43 10.61 1.65
CA GLU A 177 6.81 9.84 2.74
C GLU A 177 5.59 9.05 2.25
N ARG A 178 4.80 9.64 1.35
CA ARG A 178 3.66 8.99 0.66
C ARG A 178 4.12 7.80 -0.18
N ALA A 179 5.22 7.93 -0.92
CA ALA A 179 5.82 6.83 -1.69
C ALA A 179 6.24 5.67 -0.77
N VAL A 180 6.82 5.97 0.40
CA VAL A 180 7.18 4.95 1.40
C VAL A 180 5.95 4.30 2.03
N ALA A 181 4.88 5.05 2.30
CA ALA A 181 3.60 4.51 2.77
C ALA A 181 2.93 3.58 1.73
N LEU A 182 3.00 3.95 0.45
CA LEU A 182 2.56 3.10 -0.68
C LEU A 182 3.42 1.83 -0.77
N ALA A 183 4.74 1.93 -0.60
CA ALA A 183 5.60 0.75 -0.51
C ALA A 183 5.20 -0.19 0.63
N LEU A 184 4.86 0.34 1.82
CA LEU A 184 4.31 -0.45 2.91
C LEU A 184 3.01 -1.16 2.49
N ALA A 185 2.07 -0.48 1.84
CA ALA A 185 0.80 -1.09 1.41
C ALA A 185 1.02 -2.26 0.44
N ILE A 186 1.94 -2.11 -0.52
CA ILE A 186 2.33 -3.21 -1.43
C ILE A 186 2.92 -4.39 -0.63
N SER A 187 3.76 -4.11 0.38
CA SER A 187 4.29 -5.16 1.25
C SER A 187 3.20 -5.86 2.07
N LEU A 188 2.23 -5.12 2.59
CA LEU A 188 1.11 -5.67 3.37
C LEU A 188 0.24 -6.60 2.51
N ASP A 189 0.01 -6.24 1.24
CA ASP A 189 -0.71 -7.09 0.27
C ASP A 189 0.00 -8.40 -0.02
N SER A 190 1.30 -8.30 -0.30
CA SER A 190 2.15 -9.47 -0.45
C SER A 190 2.16 -10.35 0.80
N ASP A 191 2.21 -9.76 2.02
CA ASP A 191 2.39 -10.50 3.28
C ASP A 191 1.10 -11.16 3.81
N TYR A 192 -0.04 -10.50 3.66
CA TYR A 192 -1.26 -10.92 4.35
C TYR A 192 -2.46 -11.17 3.46
N PHE A 193 -2.48 -10.60 2.25
CA PHE A 193 -3.73 -10.53 1.49
C PHE A 193 -3.78 -11.45 0.28
N SER A 194 -2.63 -11.77 -0.32
CA SER A 194 -2.44 -12.72 -1.43
C SER A 194 -2.84 -14.18 -1.14
N ARG A 195 -3.39 -14.47 0.04
CA ARG A 195 -3.99 -15.76 0.41
C ARG A 195 -5.47 -15.82 0.02
N ARG A 196 -5.76 -15.88 -1.28
CA ARG A 196 -6.93 -16.57 -1.84
C ARG A 196 -6.81 -16.61 -3.37
N GLY A 197 -6.86 -17.81 -3.93
CA GLY A 197 -6.77 -18.05 -5.36
C GLY A 197 -8.01 -17.55 -6.10
N GLY A 198 -7.79 -17.11 -7.33
CA GLY A 198 -8.82 -16.50 -8.18
C GLY A 198 -8.13 -15.61 -9.21
N TRP A 199 -8.85 -15.06 -10.17
CA TRP A 199 -8.35 -14.40 -11.36
C TRP A 199 -8.52 -12.88 -11.32
N GLY A 200 -7.47 -12.12 -11.63
CA GLY A 200 -7.59 -10.94 -12.49
C GLY A 200 -7.86 -9.55 -11.86
N LEU A 201 -6.86 -8.66 -12.03
CA LEU A 201 -6.95 -7.22 -12.33
C LEU A 201 -7.50 -6.27 -11.19
N PRO A 202 -7.19 -4.95 -11.18
CA PRO A 202 -6.08 -4.37 -10.38
C PRO A 202 -6.51 -3.19 -9.40
N PHE A 203 -5.85 -2.96 -8.24
CA PHE A 203 -6.27 -2.05 -7.11
C PHE A 203 -5.69 -0.62 -7.00
N LEU A 204 -6.46 0.23 -6.31
CA LEU A 204 -6.33 1.68 -6.07
C LEU A 204 -5.49 2.05 -4.84
N ILE A 205 -4.62 3.07 -4.92
CA ILE A 205 -3.95 3.68 -3.77
C ILE A 205 -3.97 5.21 -3.91
N ALA A 206 -4.72 5.89 -3.04
CA ALA A 206 -4.91 7.34 -3.10
C ALA A 206 -3.67 8.11 -2.60
N THR A 207 -3.07 8.97 -3.42
CA THR A 207 -2.42 10.22 -2.99
C THR A 207 -2.35 11.25 -4.09
N GLU A 208 -2.71 12.47 -3.68
CA GLU A 208 -2.52 13.79 -4.32
C GLU A 208 -3.35 14.12 -5.55
#